data_AF-A0AAU8RVA3-F1
#
_entry.id   AF-A0AAU8RVA3-F1
#
_cell.length_a   1.000
_cell.length_b   1.000
_cell.length_c   1.000
_cell.angle_alpha   90.00
_cell.angle_beta   90.00
_cell.angle_gamma   90.00
#
_symmetry.space_group_name_H-M   'P 1'
#
loop_
_entity.id
_entity.type
_entity.pdbx_description
1 polymer ?
#
loop_
_entity_poly.entity_id
_entity_poly.type
_entity_poly.pdbx_seq_one_letter_code
_entity_poly.pdbx_strand_id
1 'polypeptide(L)'
;MSSANAQGKGAPIYFLQQGDRLSDIAERNPITPVVKLLLQPALPSSPFDPIAGTPLHEITALIDTGAEGVYIDEDFAHQNGFLSERTMTVHSASATTIEPVYPALFILQGSSTHYKQAAEFTSVPLRKNGRHYDAILGMQFLSNGVLVMDFDSNTFRFEFTTKPDK
;
A
#
# COMPACT_ATOMS: atom_id res chain seq x y z
N MET A 1 -17.71 6.24 -24.76
CA MET A 1 -17.13 7.59 -24.56
C MET A 1 -15.99 7.40 -23.59
N SER A 2 -14.76 7.66 -24.04
CA SER A 2 -13.55 7.49 -23.25
C SER A 2 -13.39 8.73 -22.36
N SER A 3 -13.54 8.56 -21.04
CA SER A 3 -13.14 9.57 -20.07
C SER A 3 -11.62 9.68 -20.13
N ALA A 4 -11.15 10.81 -20.64
CA ALA A 4 -9.75 11.16 -20.58
C ALA A 4 -9.37 11.26 -19.10
N ASN A 5 -8.63 10.25 -18.63
CA ASN A 5 -7.87 10.33 -17.38
C ASN A 5 -7.08 11.64 -17.44
N ALA A 6 -7.46 12.61 -16.61
CA ALA A 6 -6.65 13.79 -16.38
C ALA A 6 -5.24 13.30 -16.02
N GLN A 7 -4.25 13.68 -16.82
CA GLN A 7 -2.84 13.33 -16.66
C GLN A 7 -2.30 13.92 -15.35
N GLY A 8 -2.69 13.34 -14.22
CA GLY A 8 -2.02 13.53 -12.95
C GLY A 8 -0.69 12.79 -12.98
N LYS A 9 0.36 13.37 -12.39
CA LYS A 9 1.67 12.73 -12.29
C LYS A 9 1.71 11.57 -11.27
N GLY A 10 0.72 11.50 -10.40
CA GLY A 10 0.55 10.49 -9.36
C GLY A 10 0.01 9.14 -9.84
N ALA A 11 0.12 8.13 -8.99
CA ALA A 11 -0.47 6.82 -9.21
C ALA A 11 -2.01 6.90 -9.10
N PRO A 12 -2.75 6.25 -10.02
CA PRO A 12 -4.19 6.21 -9.97
C PRO A 12 -4.67 5.43 -8.74
N ILE A 13 -5.75 5.92 -8.12
CA ILE A 13 -6.49 5.18 -7.10
C ILE A 13 -7.66 4.49 -7.79
N TYR A 14 -7.79 3.20 -7.52
CA TYR A 14 -8.89 2.36 -7.95
C TYR A 14 -9.83 2.08 -6.78
N PHE A 15 -10.99 1.51 -7.08
CA PHE A 15 -11.97 1.08 -6.11
C PHE A 15 -12.16 -0.43 -6.23
N LEU A 16 -11.92 -1.14 -5.13
CA LEU A 16 -12.10 -2.57 -5.05
C LEU A 16 -13.58 -2.92 -5.00
N GLN A 17 -14.02 -3.71 -5.98
CA GLN A 17 -15.39 -4.18 -6.16
C GLN A 17 -15.51 -5.65 -5.74
N GLN A 18 -16.75 -6.14 -5.66
CA GLN A 18 -17.01 -7.55 -5.41
C GLN A 18 -16.34 -8.44 -6.46
N GLY A 19 -15.77 -9.56 -6.01
CA GLY A 19 -15.00 -10.47 -6.86
C GLY A 19 -13.63 -9.92 -7.25
N ASP A 20 -13.03 -9.08 -6.40
CA ASP A 20 -11.68 -8.53 -6.52
C ASP A 20 -11.43 -7.71 -7.79
N ARG A 21 -12.51 -7.21 -8.41
CA ARG A 21 -12.43 -6.37 -9.61
C ARG A 21 -12.08 -4.94 -9.22
N LEU A 22 -11.08 -4.36 -9.88
CA LEU A 22 -10.75 -2.94 -9.74
C LEU A 22 -11.57 -2.10 -10.72
N SER A 23 -12.07 -0.96 -10.23
CA SER A 23 -12.76 0.06 -11.03
C SER A 23 -12.12 1.43 -10.81
N ASP A 24 -12.17 2.28 -11.82
CA ASP A 24 -11.82 3.70 -11.77
C ASP A 24 -12.98 4.59 -11.29
N ILE A 25 -14.15 4.01 -11.00
CA ILE A 25 -15.36 4.71 -10.55
C ILE A 25 -15.78 4.21 -9.17
N ALA A 26 -16.14 5.16 -8.30
CA ALA A 26 -16.61 4.89 -6.94
C ALA A 26 -18.11 4.49 -6.91
N GLU A 27 -18.49 3.38 -7.54
CA GLU A 27 -19.90 2.99 -7.72
C GLU A 27 -20.55 2.25 -6.53
N ARG A 28 -19.83 1.95 -5.44
CA ARG A 28 -20.35 1.10 -4.33
C ARG A 28 -20.13 1.65 -2.94
N ASN A 29 -21.02 1.25 -2.03
CA ASN A 29 -20.86 1.36 -0.58
C ASN A 29 -20.65 -0.03 0.05
N PRO A 30 -19.61 -0.23 0.88
CA PRO A 30 -18.57 0.75 1.21
C PRO A 30 -17.58 0.96 0.05
N ILE A 31 -17.12 2.21 -0.12
CA ILE A 31 -16.05 2.54 -1.05
C ILE A 31 -14.74 2.01 -0.47
N THR A 32 -13.99 1.22 -1.24
CA THR A 32 -12.70 0.65 -0.83
C THR A 32 -11.59 1.15 -1.77
N PRO A 33 -10.97 2.31 -1.47
CA PRO A 33 -9.96 2.91 -2.34
C PRO A 33 -8.62 2.17 -2.21
N VAL A 34 -8.07 1.71 -3.34
CA VAL A 34 -6.82 0.96 -3.38
C VAL A 34 -5.87 1.52 -4.43
N VAL A 35 -4.58 1.36 -4.20
CA VAL A 35 -3.53 1.55 -5.22
C VAL A 35 -2.88 0.22 -5.53
N LYS A 36 -2.31 0.11 -6.73
CA LYS A 36 -1.45 -1.02 -7.07
C LYS A 36 0.01 -0.72 -6.75
N LEU A 37 0.69 -1.68 -6.15
CA LEU A 37 2.11 -1.62 -5.84
C LEU A 37 2.83 -2.80 -6.47
N LEU A 38 4.08 -2.58 -6.87
CA LEU A 38 5.06 -3.67 -6.94
C LEU A 38 5.83 -3.67 -5.62
N LEU A 39 5.84 -4.79 -4.91
CA LEU A 39 6.48 -4.96 -3.62
C LEU A 39 7.60 -6.01 -3.70
N GLN A 40 8.74 -5.76 -3.05
CA GLN A 40 9.86 -6.69 -2.96
C GLN A 40 10.37 -6.76 -1.51
N PRO A 41 10.61 -7.96 -0.96
CA PRO A 41 11.27 -8.12 0.34
C PRO A 41 12.63 -7.39 0.41
N ALA A 42 12.90 -6.72 1.52
CA ALA A 42 14.18 -6.07 1.79
C ALA A 42 14.89 -6.68 3.00
N LEU A 43 16.21 -6.49 3.09
CA LEU A 43 17.00 -6.98 4.21
C LEU A 43 16.66 -6.19 5.49
N PRO A 44 16.39 -6.84 6.63
CA PRO A 44 16.17 -6.14 7.90
C PRO A 44 17.33 -5.23 8.32
N SER A 45 18.56 -5.68 8.08
CA SER A 45 19.77 -4.91 8.38
C SER A 45 20.05 -3.76 7.40
N SER A 46 19.42 -3.77 6.22
CA SER A 46 19.56 -2.73 5.20
C SER A 46 18.25 -2.62 4.40
N PRO A 47 17.25 -1.87 4.89
CA PRO A 47 15.91 -1.79 4.30
C PRO A 47 15.85 -1.24 2.86
N PHE A 48 16.97 -0.72 2.35
CA PHE A 48 17.12 -0.25 0.98
C PHE A 48 17.63 -1.34 0.02
N ASP A 49 18.15 -2.45 0.56
CA ASP A 49 18.68 -3.56 -0.21
C ASP A 49 17.65 -4.71 -0.31
N PRO A 50 17.35 -5.19 -1.53
CA PRO A 50 16.43 -6.31 -1.69
C PRO A 50 17.05 -7.61 -1.19
N ILE A 51 16.22 -8.55 -0.74
CA ILE A 51 16.68 -9.92 -0.48
C ILE A 51 17.01 -10.58 -1.82
N ALA A 52 18.26 -11.04 -1.98
CA ALA A 52 18.72 -11.65 -3.22
C ALA A 52 17.83 -12.84 -3.65
N GLY A 53 17.42 -12.85 -4.92
CA GLY A 53 16.58 -13.90 -5.49
C GLY A 53 15.07 -13.77 -5.22
N THR A 54 14.62 -12.75 -4.50
CA THR A 54 13.18 -12.50 -4.30
C THR A 54 12.56 -11.70 -5.46
N PRO A 55 11.40 -12.12 -5.99
CA PRO A 55 10.75 -11.43 -7.09
C PRO A 55 10.03 -10.15 -6.63
N LEU A 56 9.58 -9.35 -7.60
CA LEU A 56 8.58 -8.30 -7.37
C LEU A 56 7.19 -8.93 -7.38
N HIS A 57 6.36 -8.56 -6.42
CA HIS A 57 4.98 -9.00 -6.28
C HIS A 57 4.04 -7.83 -6.62
N GLU A 58 3.13 -8.03 -7.58
CA GLU A 58 2.02 -7.08 -7.78
C GLU A 58 0.99 -7.29 -6.67
N ILE A 59 0.71 -6.23 -5.92
CA ILE A 59 -0.23 -6.25 -4.81
C ILE A 59 -1.21 -5.08 -4.89
N THR A 60 -2.30 -5.20 -4.15
CA THR A 60 -3.25 -4.11 -3.92
C THR A 60 -3.14 -3.61 -2.48
N ALA A 61 -3.10 -2.30 -2.31
CA ALA A 61 -2.99 -1.68 -0.99
C ALA A 61 -4.12 -0.68 -0.76
N LEU A 62 -4.83 -0.80 0.35
CA LEU A 62 -5.86 0.15 0.78
C LEU A 62 -5.23 1.51 1.10
N ILE A 63 -5.84 2.59 0.61
CA ILE A 63 -5.57 3.95 1.09
C ILE A 63 -6.45 4.21 2.32
N ASP A 64 -5.83 4.38 3.48
CA ASP A 64 -6.57 4.53 4.75
C ASP A 64 -6.06 5.73 5.56
N THR A 65 -6.76 6.85 5.48
CA THR A 65 -6.44 8.05 6.28
C THR A 65 -6.68 7.88 7.78
N GLY A 66 -7.40 6.84 8.21
CA GLY A 66 -7.63 6.53 9.62
C GLY A 66 -6.56 5.64 10.24
N ALA A 67 -5.72 5.00 9.42
CA ALA A 67 -4.60 4.20 9.87
C ALA A 67 -3.36 5.07 10.09
N GLU A 68 -2.63 4.89 11.19
CA GLU A 68 -1.40 5.63 11.45
C GLU A 68 -0.23 5.13 10.57
N GLY A 69 0.06 3.84 10.63
CA GLY A 69 1.22 3.23 9.97
C GLY A 69 0.92 2.58 8.62
N VAL A 70 1.91 1.85 8.11
CA VAL A 70 1.77 0.95 6.96
C VAL A 70 1.70 -0.51 7.42
N TYR A 71 0.84 -1.27 6.79
CA TYR A 71 0.57 -2.66 7.20
C TYR A 71 0.56 -3.61 6.00
N ILE A 72 0.91 -4.86 6.23
CA ILE A 72 0.91 -5.93 5.23
C ILE A 72 0.23 -7.17 5.78
N ASP A 73 -0.44 -7.92 4.91
CA ASP A 73 -1.02 -9.22 5.25
C ASP A 73 0.06 -10.20 5.72
N GLU A 74 -0.12 -10.73 6.93
CA GLU A 74 0.81 -11.65 7.60
C GLU A 74 1.13 -12.86 6.73
N ASP A 75 0.10 -13.56 6.25
CA ASP A 75 0.28 -14.80 5.48
C ASP A 75 0.97 -14.51 4.15
N PHE A 76 0.61 -13.40 3.49
CA PHE A 76 1.31 -12.94 2.29
C PHE A 76 2.80 -12.69 2.56
N ALA A 77 3.15 -11.97 3.63
CA ALA A 77 4.55 -11.68 3.96
C ALA A 77 5.35 -12.96 4.21
N HIS A 78 4.80 -13.89 4.99
CA HIS A 78 5.44 -15.17 5.27
C HIS A 78 5.64 -16.03 4.02
N GLN A 79 4.62 -16.15 3.16
CA GLN A 79 4.69 -16.99 1.97
C GLN A 79 5.68 -16.46 0.92
N ASN A 80 5.93 -15.15 0.91
CA ASN A 80 6.77 -14.49 -0.08
C ASN A 80 8.18 -14.15 0.45
N GLY A 81 8.58 -14.73 1.59
CA GLY A 81 9.96 -14.67 2.08
C GLY A 81 10.37 -13.33 2.68
N PHE A 82 9.41 -12.55 3.19
CA PHE A 82 9.73 -11.36 3.97
C PHE A 82 10.38 -11.76 5.30
N LEU A 83 11.49 -11.09 5.63
CA LEU A 83 12.23 -11.33 6.87
C LEU A 83 11.95 -10.21 7.86
N SER A 84 11.92 -10.56 9.15
CA SER A 84 11.71 -9.61 10.23
C SER A 84 12.72 -9.85 11.34
N GLU A 85 13.34 -8.77 11.82
CA GLU A 85 14.21 -8.75 13.02
C GLU A 85 13.66 -7.81 14.10
N ARG A 86 12.51 -7.17 13.84
CA ARG A 86 11.90 -6.15 14.70
C ARG A 86 10.42 -6.43 14.86
N THR A 87 9.88 -6.03 16.00
CA THR A 87 8.44 -6.06 16.25
C THR A 87 7.93 -4.67 16.60
N MET A 88 6.64 -4.45 16.40
CA MET A 88 5.94 -3.24 16.79
C MET A 88 4.72 -3.61 17.63
N THR A 89 4.42 -2.78 18.64
CA THR A 89 3.17 -2.93 19.39
C THR A 89 2.04 -2.26 18.61
N VAL A 90 1.03 -3.04 18.24
CA VAL A 90 -0.16 -2.55 17.53
C VAL A 90 -1.30 -2.40 18.50
N HIS A 91 -1.86 -1.19 18.60
CA HIS A 91 -3.04 -0.90 19.41
C HIS A 91 -4.27 -0.87 18.50
N SER A 92 -5.14 -1.87 18.64
CA SER A 92 -6.43 -1.92 17.94
C SER A 92 -7.60 -1.75 18.91
N ALA A 93 -8.80 -1.55 18.36
CA ALA A 93 -10.01 -1.43 19.16
C ALA A 93 -10.32 -2.69 19.99
N SER A 94 -9.84 -3.86 19.58
CA SER A 94 -10.14 -5.15 20.22
C SER A 94 -8.99 -5.69 21.07
N ALA A 95 -7.73 -5.37 20.74
CA ALA A 95 -6.56 -5.89 21.45
C ALA A 95 -5.30 -5.05 21.22
N THR A 96 -4.33 -5.19 22.12
CA THR A 96 -2.94 -4.79 21.89
C THR A 96 -2.13 -6.04 21.56
N THR A 97 -1.43 -6.05 20.42
CA THR A 97 -0.62 -7.19 19.97
C THR A 97 0.82 -6.75 19.65
N ILE A 98 1.73 -7.72 19.62
CA ILE A 98 3.13 -7.50 19.22
C ILE A 98 3.29 -8.19 17.87
N GLU A 99 3.53 -7.39 16.83
CA GLU A 99 3.52 -7.86 15.45
C GLU A 99 4.90 -7.72 14.80
N PRO A 100 5.31 -8.67 13.94
CA PRO A 100 6.52 -8.52 13.13
C PRO A 100 6.47 -7.28 12.23
N VAL A 101 7.64 -6.70 11.99
CA VAL A 101 7.84 -5.61 11.03
C VAL A 101 8.69 -6.09 9.87
N TYR A 102 8.18 -5.96 8.66
CA TYR A 102 8.80 -6.42 7.42
C TYR A 102 9.25 -5.23 6.57
N PRO A 103 10.57 -5.01 6.42
CA PRO A 103 11.07 -4.02 5.48
C PRO A 103 10.84 -4.49 4.05
N ALA A 104 10.37 -3.58 3.22
CA ALA A 104 10.05 -3.84 1.84
C ALA A 104 10.40 -2.65 0.96
N LEU A 105 10.84 -2.97 -0.24
CA LEU A 105 10.96 -2.00 -1.31
C LEU A 105 9.69 -2.00 -2.15
N PHE A 106 9.24 -0.83 -2.59
CA PHE A 106 8.01 -0.71 -3.34
C PHE A 106 8.07 0.32 -4.47
N ILE A 107 7.20 0.13 -5.46
CA ILE A 107 6.97 1.06 -6.57
C ILE A 107 5.46 1.26 -6.70
N LEU A 108 5.01 2.51 -6.73
CA LEU A 108 3.62 2.84 -7.08
C LEU A 108 3.40 2.64 -8.58
N GLN A 109 2.54 1.70 -8.96
CA GLN A 109 2.24 1.49 -10.37
C GLN A 109 1.43 2.66 -10.95
N GLY A 110 1.76 3.08 -12.16
CA GLY A 110 1.08 4.18 -12.85
C GLY A 110 1.51 5.58 -12.41
N SER A 111 2.39 5.72 -11.41
CA SER A 111 3.04 7.00 -11.11
C SER A 111 4.11 7.31 -12.15
N SER A 112 4.14 8.55 -12.67
CA SER A 112 5.19 8.99 -13.61
C SER A 112 6.58 9.05 -12.96
N THR A 113 6.61 9.25 -11.63
CA THR A 113 7.82 9.29 -10.80
C THR A 113 8.04 7.90 -10.22
N HIS A 114 8.49 6.96 -11.07
CA HIS A 114 8.72 5.54 -10.77
C HIS A 114 9.89 5.28 -9.78
N TYR A 115 9.99 6.05 -8.70
CA TYR A 115 11.03 5.85 -7.70
C TYR A 115 10.72 4.63 -6.84
N LYS A 116 11.68 3.70 -6.80
CA LYS A 116 11.70 2.63 -5.81
C LYS A 116 11.89 3.27 -4.44
N GLN A 117 11.02 2.95 -3.50
CA GLN A 117 11.05 3.46 -2.13
C GLN A 117 11.12 2.30 -1.14
N ALA A 118 11.46 2.59 0.11
CA ALA A 118 11.50 1.62 1.19
C ALA A 118 10.46 1.99 2.27
N ALA A 119 9.83 0.98 2.87
CA ALA A 119 9.01 1.14 4.07
C ALA A 119 9.08 -0.11 4.95
N GLU A 120 8.85 0.09 6.25
CA GLU A 120 8.76 -0.98 7.24
C GLU A 120 7.27 -1.30 7.48
N PHE A 121 6.76 -2.38 6.87
CA PHE A 121 5.36 -2.79 6.96
C PHE A 121 5.10 -3.63 8.21
N THR A 122 4.15 -3.22 9.03
CA THR A 122 3.76 -4.02 10.20
C THR A 122 2.80 -5.12 9.81
N SER A 123 3.04 -6.34 10.29
CA SER A 123 2.19 -7.49 10.02
C SER A 123 0.80 -7.32 10.64
N VAL A 124 -0.24 -7.62 9.86
CA VAL A 124 -1.61 -7.77 10.37
C VAL A 124 -2.37 -8.85 9.57
N PRO A 125 -3.35 -9.55 10.17
CA PRO A 125 -4.03 -10.67 9.51
C PRO A 125 -5.18 -10.21 8.59
N LEU A 126 -4.87 -9.45 7.52
CA LEU A 126 -5.87 -8.82 6.64
C LEU A 126 -6.84 -9.83 6.02
N ARG A 127 -6.32 -10.85 5.32
CA ARG A 127 -7.14 -11.83 4.62
C ARG A 127 -7.91 -12.74 5.57
N LYS A 128 -7.29 -13.12 6.69
CA LYS A 128 -7.98 -13.86 7.78
C LYS A 128 -9.16 -13.06 8.33
N ASN A 129 -9.07 -11.73 8.32
CA ASN A 129 -10.14 -10.81 8.71
C ASN A 129 -11.11 -10.47 7.56
N GLY A 130 -11.07 -11.21 6.45
CA GLY A 130 -11.98 -11.03 5.31
C GLY A 130 -11.68 -9.82 4.44
N ARG A 131 -10.46 -9.28 4.49
CA ARG A 131 -10.02 -8.21 3.57
C ARG A 131 -9.51 -8.81 2.27
N HIS A 132 -9.73 -8.07 1.19
CA HIS A 132 -9.44 -8.47 -0.18
C HIS A 132 -8.27 -7.65 -0.79
N TYR A 133 -7.44 -7.06 0.07
CA TYR A 133 -6.23 -6.31 -0.28
C TYR A 133 -5.07 -6.81 0.57
N ASP A 134 -3.85 -6.62 0.08
CA ASP A 134 -2.62 -7.19 0.65
C ASP A 134 -1.93 -6.28 1.66
N ALA A 135 -2.21 -4.97 1.60
CA ALA A 135 -1.58 -3.98 2.43
C ALA A 135 -2.51 -2.80 2.75
N ILE A 136 -2.12 -2.02 3.75
CA ILE A 136 -2.76 -0.75 4.10
C ILE A 136 -1.69 0.35 4.09
N LEU A 137 -1.97 1.45 3.42
CA LEU A 137 -1.17 2.65 3.38
C LEU A 137 -1.84 3.72 4.24
N GLY A 138 -1.38 3.84 5.48
CA GLY A 138 -1.85 4.84 6.43
C GLY A 138 -1.16 6.19 6.32
N MET A 139 -1.44 7.06 7.28
CA MET A 139 -0.98 8.44 7.33
C MET A 139 0.55 8.58 7.29
N GLN A 140 1.32 7.65 7.85
CA GLN A 140 2.78 7.60 7.76
C GLN A 140 3.27 7.57 6.30
N PHE A 141 2.57 6.85 5.43
CA PHE A 141 2.84 6.82 4.00
C PHE A 141 2.27 8.06 3.32
N LEU A 142 1.00 8.35 3.58
CA LEU A 142 0.24 9.39 2.87
C LEU A 142 0.79 10.79 3.13
N SER A 143 1.43 11.03 4.28
CA SER A 143 2.05 12.32 4.62
C SER A 143 3.25 12.69 3.73
N ASN A 144 3.79 11.75 2.96
CA ASN A 144 4.89 12.01 2.01
C ASN A 144 4.40 12.58 0.67
N GLY A 145 3.09 12.77 0.52
CA GLY A 145 2.49 13.09 -0.77
C GLY A 145 1.21 13.91 -0.68
N VAL A 146 0.56 14.00 -1.83
CA VAL A 146 -0.78 14.57 -2.01
C VAL A 146 -1.71 13.44 -2.42
N LEU A 147 -2.68 13.17 -1.55
CA LEU A 147 -3.84 12.33 -1.84
C LEU A 147 -4.96 13.21 -2.42
N VAL A 148 -5.43 12.88 -3.61
CA VAL A 148 -6.59 13.52 -4.23
C VAL A 148 -7.70 12.49 -4.33
N MET A 149 -8.82 12.78 -3.66
CA MET A 149 -10.05 11.99 -3.71
C MET A 149 -11.21 12.92 -4.08
N ASP A 150 -11.23 13.39 -5.33
CA ASP A 150 -12.26 14.29 -5.83
C ASP A 150 -13.37 13.49 -6.54
N PHE A 151 -14.49 13.33 -5.86
CA PHE A 151 -15.64 12.58 -6.36
C PHE A 151 -16.47 13.37 -7.38
N ASP A 152 -16.47 14.70 -7.30
CA ASP A 152 -17.22 15.55 -8.22
C ASP A 152 -16.54 15.54 -9.61
N SER A 153 -15.20 15.59 -9.63
CA SER A 153 -14.41 15.55 -10.87
C SER A 153 -13.95 14.15 -11.28
N ASN A 154 -14.35 13.09 -10.57
CA ASN A 154 -13.86 11.71 -10.73
C ASN A 154 -12.33 11.62 -10.84
N THR A 155 -11.63 12.30 -9.94
CA THR A 155 -10.18 12.40 -9.96
C THR A 155 -9.60 11.81 -8.68
N PHE A 156 -9.02 10.62 -8.81
CA PHE A 156 -8.50 9.83 -7.69
C PHE A 156 -7.03 9.46 -7.93
N ARG A 157 -6.12 10.00 -7.13
CA ARG A 157 -4.68 9.72 -7.27
C ARG A 157 -3.89 10.00 -6.00
N PHE A 158 -2.72 9.39 -5.91
CA PHE A 158 -1.70 9.74 -4.92
C PHE A 158 -0.38 10.09 -5.61
N GLU A 159 0.26 11.18 -5.18
CA GLU A 159 1.55 11.63 -5.72
C GLU A 159 2.51 11.98 -4.58
N PHE A 160 3.72 11.43 -4.60
CA PHE A 160 4.76 11.85 -3.67
C PHE A 160 5.20 13.30 -3.94
N THR A 161 5.32 14.08 -2.86
CA THR A 161 5.79 15.48 -2.93
C THR A 161 7.26 15.63 -2.53
N THR A 162 7.79 14.67 -1.79
CA THR A 162 9.17 14.63 -1.38
C THR A 162 10.04 14.03 -2.48
N LYS A 163 11.24 14.59 -2.69
CA LYS A 163 12.27 13.97 -3.53
C LYS A 163 12.73 12.65 -2.89
N PRO A 164 13.24 11.68 -3.67
CA PRO A 164 13.51 10.31 -3.21
C PRO A 164 14.54 10.14 -2.09
N ASP A 165 15.17 11.21 -1.59
CA ASP A 165 16.25 11.14 -0.62
C ASP A 165 16.03 12.14 0.53
N LYS A 166 15.70 11.60 1.70
CA LYS A 166 16.17 12.11 2.98
C LYS A 166 16.84 10.99 3.74
#